data_AF-A0A3C1KM90-F1
#
_entry.id   AF-A0A3C1KM90-F1
#
_cell.length_a   1.000
_cell.length_b   1.000
_cell.length_c   1.000
_cell.angle_alpha   90.00
_cell.angle_beta   90.00
_cell.angle_gamma   90.00
#
_symmetry.space_group_name_H-M   'P 1'
#
loop_
_entity.id
_entity.type
_entity.pdbx_description
1 polymer ?
#
loop_
_entity_poly.entity_id
_entity_poly.type
_entity_poly.pdbx_seq_one_letter_code
_entity_poly.pdbx_strand_id
1 'polypeptide(L)'
;MQPMVTIALRAARKAGEQIVRASDELERIDVQEKNVNDFVSDVDRNAEREIIYHLRKAYPEHAILGEESGLSGDENAEYRWVIDPLDGTTNFLRGIPHYA
;
A
#
# COMPACT_ATOMS: atom_id res chain seq x y z
N MET A 1 7.36 -12.71 -19.27
CA MET A 1 6.71 -11.65 -18.46
C MET A 1 7.69 -10.50 -18.36
N GLN A 2 7.26 -9.26 -18.56
CA GLN A 2 8.12 -8.07 -18.41
C GLN A 2 8.72 -8.01 -16.99
N PRO A 3 10.03 -7.77 -16.80
CA PRO A 3 10.67 -7.77 -15.48
C PRO A 3 10.02 -6.81 -14.47
N MET A 4 9.62 -5.61 -14.92
CA MET A 4 8.95 -4.61 -14.07
C MET A 4 7.60 -5.10 -13.57
N VAL A 5 6.77 -5.68 -14.45
CA VAL A 5 5.47 -6.25 -14.08
C VAL A 5 5.61 -7.36 -13.04
N THR A 6 6.67 -8.18 -13.14
CA THR A 6 6.91 -9.27 -12.20
C THR A 6 7.20 -8.73 -10.79
N ILE A 7 7.98 -7.66 -10.69
CA ILE A 7 8.28 -7.01 -9.40
C ILE A 7 7.05 -6.29 -8.87
N ALA A 8 6.32 -5.56 -9.71
CA ALA A 8 5.08 -4.89 -9.33
C ALA A 8 4.05 -5.88 -8.75
N LEU A 9 3.85 -7.02 -9.43
CA LEU A 9 2.95 -8.08 -8.96
C LEU A 9 3.40 -8.66 -7.62
N ARG A 10 4.71 -8.86 -7.42
CA ARG A 10 5.25 -9.36 -6.15
C ARG A 10 5.02 -8.35 -5.02
N ALA A 11 5.29 -7.08 -5.27
CA ALA A 11 5.12 -5.99 -4.32
C ALA A 11 3.63 -5.87 -3.91
N ALA A 12 2.72 -5.80 -4.88
CA ALA A 12 1.28 -5.72 -4.65
C ALA A 12 0.75 -6.93 -3.87
N ARG A 13 1.17 -8.16 -4.20
CA ARG A 13 0.77 -9.36 -3.44
C ARG A 13 1.23 -9.32 -1.99
N LYS A 14 2.43 -8.78 -1.72
CA LYS A 14 2.97 -8.69 -0.36
C LYS A 14 2.23 -7.65 0.49
N ALA A 15 1.86 -6.52 -0.09
CA ALA A 15 0.98 -5.56 0.56
C ALA A 15 -0.43 -6.13 0.78
N GLY A 16 -1.00 -6.80 -0.22
CA GLY A 16 -2.31 -7.46 -0.10
C GLY A 16 -2.37 -8.50 1.02
N GLU A 17 -1.29 -9.27 1.24
CA GLU A 17 -1.19 -10.19 2.39
C GLU A 17 -1.29 -9.45 3.74
N GLN A 18 -0.81 -8.21 3.85
CA GLN A 18 -0.91 -7.39 5.06
C GLN A 18 -2.31 -6.80 5.23
N ILE A 19 -2.91 -6.30 4.14
CA ILE A 19 -4.27 -5.74 4.13
C ILE A 19 -5.30 -6.79 4.55
N VAL A 20 -5.20 -8.01 4.01
CA VAL A 20 -6.12 -9.11 4.39
C VAL A 20 -6.00 -9.48 5.88
N ARG A 21 -4.79 -9.47 6.44
CA ARG A 21 -4.63 -9.69 7.89
C ARG A 21 -5.24 -8.56 8.71
N ALA A 22 -5.05 -7.32 8.25
CA ALA A 22 -5.63 -6.17 8.91
C ALA A 22 -7.17 -6.16 8.84
N SER A 23 -7.78 -6.68 7.76
CA SER A 23 -9.24 -6.80 7.71
C SER A 23 -9.77 -7.80 8.73
N ASP A 24 -9.05 -8.91 8.98
CA ASP A 24 -9.42 -9.88 10.03
C ASP A 24 -9.30 -9.28 11.45
N GLU A 25 -8.37 -8.33 11.64
CA GLU A 25 -8.16 -7.62 12.90
C GLU A 25 -9.18 -6.49 13.11
N LEU A 26 -9.63 -5.84 12.04
CA LEU A 26 -10.64 -4.77 12.08
C LEU A 26 -11.93 -5.23 12.76
N GLU A 27 -12.34 -6.48 12.56
CA GLU A 27 -13.50 -7.09 13.22
C GLU A 27 -13.39 -7.14 14.76
N ARG A 28 -12.17 -6.99 15.31
CA ARG A 28 -11.87 -7.09 16.75
C ARG A 28 -11.67 -5.74 17.43
N ILE A 29 -11.64 -4.64 16.68
CA ILE A 29 -11.39 -3.30 17.22
C ILE A 29 -12.69 -2.73 17.81
N ASP A 30 -12.64 -2.35 19.09
CA ASP A 30 -13.77 -1.73 19.77
C ASP A 30 -14.03 -0.32 19.21
N VAL A 31 -15.29 -0.03 18.90
CA VAL A 31 -15.68 1.02 17.94
C VAL A 31 -15.59 2.41 18.58
N GLN A 32 -14.42 3.02 18.51
CA GLN A 32 -14.30 4.48 18.56
C GLN A 32 -13.77 4.98 17.22
N GLU A 33 -14.48 5.94 16.63
CA GLU A 33 -14.26 6.43 15.27
C GLU A 33 -12.82 6.93 15.03
N LYS A 34 -12.19 7.57 16.03
CA LYS A 34 -10.77 7.97 15.95
C LYS A 34 -9.83 6.77 15.85
N ASN A 35 -10.03 5.74 16.67
CA ASN A 35 -9.19 4.55 16.69
C ASN A 35 -9.27 3.79 15.35
N VAL A 36 -10.43 3.83 14.71
CA VAL A 36 -10.68 3.17 13.42
C VAL A 36 -9.99 3.91 12.27
N ASN A 37 -10.07 5.25 12.25
CA ASN A 37 -9.36 6.04 11.22
C ASN A 37 -7.84 5.92 11.37
N ASP A 38 -7.32 5.99 12.60
CA ASP A 38 -5.89 5.80 12.87
C ASP A 38 -5.42 4.40 12.45
N PHE A 39 -6.23 3.37 12.71
CA PHE A 39 -5.94 2.00 12.30
C PHE A 39 -5.81 1.87 10.78
N VAL A 40 -6.75 2.44 10.03
CA VAL A 40 -6.71 2.32 8.57
C VAL A 40 -5.55 3.11 7.98
N SER A 41 -5.27 4.32 8.48
CA SER A 41 -4.05 5.04 8.11
C SER A 41 -2.78 4.24 8.37
N ASP A 42 -2.74 3.41 9.42
CA ASP A 42 -1.60 2.52 9.66
C ASP A 42 -1.55 1.36 8.67
N VAL A 43 -2.70 0.81 8.24
CA VAL A 43 -2.78 -0.21 7.19
C VAL A 43 -2.26 0.34 5.86
N ASP A 44 -2.75 1.51 5.43
CA ASP A 44 -2.32 2.22 4.23
C ASP A 44 -0.80 2.43 4.21
N ARG A 45 -0.24 3.01 5.28
CA ARG A 45 1.21 3.27 5.39
C ARG A 45 2.05 1.99 5.42
N ASN A 46 1.55 0.92 6.03
CA ASN A 46 2.27 -0.34 6.09
C ASN A 46 2.30 -1.02 4.72
N ALA A 47 1.15 -1.04 4.02
CA ALA A 47 1.04 -1.53 2.66
C ALA A 47 1.95 -0.74 1.70
N GLU A 48 1.93 0.59 1.76
CA GLU A 48 2.81 1.43 0.93
C GLU A 48 4.28 1.11 1.18
N ARG A 49 4.68 1.02 2.46
CA ARG A 49 6.07 0.71 2.83
C ARG A 49 6.52 -0.65 2.29
N GLU A 50 5.65 -1.65 2.33
CA GLU A 50 5.94 -2.98 1.77
C GLU A 50 6.14 -2.90 0.25
N ILE A 51 5.28 -2.17 -0.46
CA ILE A 51 5.42 -1.98 -1.92
C ILE A 51 6.75 -1.28 -2.23
N ILE A 52 7.04 -0.17 -1.56
CA ILE A 52 8.26 0.62 -1.73
C ILE A 52 9.50 -0.23 -1.47
N TYR A 53 9.50 -1.08 -0.44
CA TYR A 53 10.62 -1.96 -0.13
C TYR A 53 10.99 -2.87 -1.31
N HIS A 54 10.00 -3.55 -1.91
CA HIS A 54 10.26 -4.46 -3.04
C HIS A 54 10.65 -3.70 -4.30
N LEU A 55 10.04 -2.54 -4.57
CA LEU A 55 10.36 -1.71 -5.72
C LEU A 55 11.78 -1.15 -5.64
N ARG A 56 12.17 -0.55 -4.50
CA ARG A 56 13.51 0.01 -4.29
C ARG A 56 14.60 -1.05 -4.36
N LYS A 57 14.32 -2.26 -3.87
CA LYS A 57 15.27 -3.38 -3.93
C LYS A 57 15.58 -3.81 -5.36
N ALA A 58 14.60 -3.73 -6.27
CA ALA A 58 14.78 -4.09 -7.67
C ALA A 58 15.23 -2.89 -8.55
N TYR A 59 14.77 -1.69 -8.22
CA TYR A 59 14.94 -0.47 -9.01
C TYR A 59 15.31 0.71 -8.10
N PRO A 60 16.55 0.78 -7.59
CA PRO A 60 16.97 1.80 -6.63
C PRO A 60 16.90 3.24 -7.19
N GLU A 61 17.13 3.40 -8.50
CA GLU A 61 17.17 4.70 -9.19
C GLU A 61 15.79 5.21 -9.65
N HIS A 62 14.72 4.40 -9.54
CA HIS A 62 13.40 4.85 -9.95
C HIS A 62 12.80 5.81 -8.92
N ALA A 63 12.04 6.80 -9.40
CA ALA A 63 11.23 7.64 -8.53
C ALA A 63 10.01 6.87 -8.04
N ILE A 64 9.48 7.26 -6.89
CA ILE A 64 8.25 6.72 -6.32
C ILE A 64 7.37 7.88 -5.89
N LEU A 65 6.11 7.87 -6.31
CA LEU A 65 5.05 8.75 -5.83
C LEU A 65 4.01 7.88 -5.11
N GLY A 66 4.06 7.88 -3.78
CA GLY A 66 3.05 7.23 -2.94
C GLY A 66 1.95 8.21 -2.55
N GLU A 67 0.74 7.70 -2.32
CA GLU A 67 -0.37 8.47 -1.76
C GLU A 67 -0.04 8.99 -0.36
N GLU A 68 0.56 8.15 0.48
CA GLU A 68 0.82 8.45 1.89
C GLU A 68 2.16 9.18 2.11
N SER A 69 3.21 8.77 1.40
CA SER A 69 4.57 9.32 1.57
C SER A 69 4.94 10.43 0.56
N GLY A 70 4.12 10.64 -0.47
CA GLY A 70 4.42 11.60 -1.53
C GLY A 70 5.58 11.17 -2.43
N LEU A 71 6.26 12.15 -3.04
CA LEU A 71 7.36 11.90 -3.98
C LEU A 71 8.68 11.59 -3.26
N SER A 72 9.35 10.52 -3.68
CA SER A 72 10.70 10.15 -3.24
C SER A 72 11.60 9.73 -4.42
N GLY A 73 12.89 10.02 -4.32
CA GLY A 73 13.88 9.78 -5.39
C GLY A 73 14.12 11.03 -6.25
N ASP A 74 14.84 10.85 -7.36
CA ASP A 74 15.10 11.93 -8.31
C ASP A 74 13.82 12.27 -9.09
N GLU A 75 13.41 13.53 -9.08
CA GLU A 75 12.23 13.99 -9.84
C GLU A 75 12.40 13.78 -11.35
N ASN A 76 13.66 13.76 -11.83
CA ASN A 76 14.05 13.57 -13.22
C ASN A 76 14.39 12.11 -13.57
N ALA A 77 14.11 11.16 -12.67
CA ALA A 77 14.31 9.74 -12.97
C ALA A 77 13.54 9.34 -14.24
N GLU A 78 14.17 8.51 -15.08
CA GLU A 78 13.55 8.01 -16.32
C GLU A 78 12.23 7.25 -16.06
N TYR A 79 12.13 6.61 -14.90
CA TYR A 79 10.97 5.84 -14.48
C TYR A 79 10.44 6.30 -13.12
N ARG A 80 9.11 6.32 -13.01
CA ARG A 80 8.37 6.61 -11.78
C ARG A 80 7.32 5.53 -11.51
N TRP A 81 7.30 5.03 -10.29
CA TRP A 81 6.22 4.20 -9.77
C TRP A 81 5.18 5.08 -9.08
N VAL A 82 3.90 4.89 -9.39
CA VAL A 82 2.78 5.58 -8.71
C VAL A 82 2.04 4.51 -7.91
N ILE A 83 1.85 4.76 -6.62
CA ILE A 83 1.35 3.78 -5.66
C ILE A 83 0.13 4.36 -4.95
N ASP A 84 -0.98 3.64 -5.08
CA ASP A 84 -2.12 3.70 -4.16
C ASP A 84 -2.05 2.38 -3.37
N PRO A 85 -1.80 2.43 -2.05
CA PRO A 85 -1.57 1.24 -1.25
C PRO A 85 -2.86 0.48 -0.89
N LEU A 86 -4.02 1.14 -0.91
CA LEU A 86 -5.34 0.54 -0.63
C LEU A 86 -6.45 1.39 -1.26
N ASP A 87 -6.88 1.00 -2.46
CA ASP A 87 -8.02 1.64 -3.10
C ASP A 87 -9.33 1.11 -2.48
N GLY A 88 -10.18 2.01 -2.02
CA GLY A 88 -11.43 1.66 -1.37
C GLY A 88 -11.34 1.57 0.15
N THR A 89 -10.52 2.42 0.79
CA THR A 89 -10.43 2.65 2.24
C THR A 89 -11.79 2.67 2.94
N THR A 90 -12.81 3.29 2.31
CA THR A 90 -14.19 3.33 2.84
C THR A 90 -14.85 1.94 2.90
N ASN A 91 -14.61 1.10 1.90
CA ASN A 91 -15.12 -0.27 1.88
C ASN A 91 -14.38 -1.11 2.92
N PHE A 92 -13.06 -0.98 3.01
CA PHE A 92 -12.24 -1.62 4.04
C PHE A 92 -12.77 -1.29 5.44
N LEU A 93 -12.95 0.00 5.75
CA LEU A 93 -13.50 0.50 7.02
C LEU A 93 -14.87 -0.08 7.37
N ARG A 94 -15.70 -0.35 6.37
CA ARG A 94 -17.06 -0.88 6.53
C ARG A 94 -17.10 -2.41 6.53
N GLY A 95 -15.97 -3.09 6.45
CA GLY A 95 -15.89 -4.55 6.33
C GLY A 95 -16.46 -5.07 5.01
N ILE A 96 -16.54 -4.23 3.98
CA ILE A 96 -16.98 -4.63 2.64
C ILE A 96 -15.73 -5.15 1.90
N PRO A 97 -15.67 -6.44 1.52
CA PRO A 97 -14.48 -7.04 0.90
C PRO A 97 -14.36 -6.69 -0.59
N HIS A 98 -14.36 -5.39 -0.90
CA HIS A 98 -14.24 -4.83 -2.23
C HIS A 98 -13.32 -3.62 -2.21
N TYR A 99 -12.03 -3.90 -2.29
CA TYR A 99 -10.91 -2.96 -2.31
C TYR A 99 -9.76 -3.61 -3.08
N ALA A 100 -8.75 -2.83 -3.47
CA ALA A 100 -7.61 -3.29 -4.26
C ALA A 100 -6.27 -2.94 -3.60
#